data_AF-A0A9P4PUN0-F1
#
_entry.id   AF-A0A9P4PUN0-F1
#
_cell.length_a   1.000
_cell.length_b   1.000
_cell.length_c   1.000
_cell.angle_alpha   90.00
_cell.angle_beta   90.00
_cell.angle_gamma   90.00
#
_symmetry.space_group_name_H-M   'P 1'
#
loop_
_entity.id
_entity.type
_entity.pdbx_description
1 polymer ?
#
loop_
_entity_poly.entity_id
_entity_poly.type
_entity_poly.pdbx_seq_one_letter_code
_entity_poly.pdbx_strand_id
1 'polypeptide(L)'
;SVSNRSLVEALEAKVLSLQQQLLCNVEKIDPVPDAMLATEFRQLAKAIKGLSRQIQFNDSDSLIRIDAIRQSLLVGRVKQEDLKSAVRMRPIVEAFVWSVLYGRLFCSPFYMFESIDLANDFLVLFGEDHQHQWPSPTTSSEQWRLISMEQLLHQVGEEVITTGIVQEKCPQLEANIQRVRSKVKDNIEGYLVRVSPGTNFSRVDDIVDKAFSLALHIFLQRCRIQVVYPEVGDAYEGEQPHLDSIAESIEVEKGSVALIASPGLAKWGDGEGKHLDQRLDLVPAMV
;
A
#
# COMPACT_ATOMS: atom_id res chain seq x y z
N SER A 1 -15.55 47.10 -32.64
CA SER A 1 -16.24 46.51 -31.46
C SER A 1 -16.85 45.13 -31.74
N VAL A 2 -17.16 44.75 -32.98
CA VAL A 2 -17.77 43.44 -33.33
C VAL A 2 -16.79 42.25 -33.18
N SER A 3 -15.48 42.49 -33.38
CA SER A 3 -14.44 41.43 -33.39
C SER A 3 -14.13 40.81 -32.02
N ASN A 4 -14.39 41.51 -30.91
CA ASN A 4 -14.12 40.97 -29.57
C ASN A 4 -15.25 40.05 -29.10
N ARG A 5 -16.49 40.31 -29.54
CA ARG A 5 -17.65 39.53 -29.14
C ARG A 5 -17.64 38.14 -29.76
N SER A 6 -17.28 38.03 -31.04
CA SER A 6 -17.10 36.76 -31.71
C SER A 6 -15.94 35.94 -31.16
N LEU A 7 -14.88 36.60 -30.66
CA LEU A 7 -13.74 35.94 -30.04
C LEU A 7 -14.12 35.38 -28.66
N VAL A 8 -14.87 36.15 -27.87
CA VAL A 8 -15.38 35.72 -26.56
C VAL A 8 -16.34 34.55 -26.70
N GLU A 9 -17.29 34.61 -27.65
CA GLU A 9 -18.23 33.51 -27.92
C GLU A 9 -17.51 32.22 -28.38
N ALA A 10 -16.45 32.36 -29.19
CA ALA A 10 -15.63 31.21 -29.61
C ALA A 10 -14.81 30.62 -28.46
N LEU A 11 -14.32 31.45 -27.54
CA LEU A 11 -13.60 31.03 -26.33
C LEU A 11 -14.54 30.33 -25.33
N GLU A 12 -15.74 30.87 -25.12
CA GLU A 12 -16.76 30.27 -24.27
C GLU A 12 -17.22 28.92 -24.80
N ALA A 13 -17.48 28.81 -26.11
CA ALA A 13 -17.81 27.53 -26.75
C ALA A 13 -16.67 26.51 -26.65
N LYS A 14 -15.42 26.96 -26.74
CA LYS A 14 -14.25 26.08 -26.57
C LYS A 14 -14.07 25.63 -25.12
N VAL A 15 -14.32 26.50 -24.15
CA VAL A 15 -14.31 26.16 -22.71
C VAL A 15 -15.41 25.15 -22.41
N LEU A 16 -16.64 25.37 -22.89
CA LEU A 16 -17.76 24.45 -22.74
C LEU A 16 -17.50 23.09 -23.41
N SER A 17 -16.89 23.10 -24.60
CA SER A 17 -16.51 21.87 -25.30
C SER A 17 -15.41 21.10 -24.54
N LEU A 18 -14.42 21.80 -23.98
CA LEU A 18 -13.37 21.17 -23.18
C LEU A 18 -13.92 20.65 -21.84
N GLN A 19 -14.84 21.38 -21.22
CA GLN A 19 -15.56 20.94 -20.01
C GLN A 19 -16.44 19.72 -20.30
N GLN A 20 -17.18 19.71 -21.42
CA GLN A 20 -17.96 18.54 -21.84
C GLN A 20 -17.05 17.37 -22.22
N GLN A 21 -15.92 17.60 -22.87
CA GLN A 21 -14.96 16.53 -23.14
C GLN A 21 -14.35 15.98 -21.86
N LEU A 22 -14.03 16.82 -20.86
CA LEU A 22 -13.61 16.37 -19.53
C LEU A 22 -14.69 15.58 -18.80
N LEU A 23 -15.96 15.99 -18.90
CA LEU A 23 -17.09 15.32 -18.27
C LEU A 23 -17.52 14.03 -19.00
N CYS A 24 -17.36 13.97 -20.33
CA CYS A 24 -17.62 12.79 -21.14
C CYS A 24 -16.46 11.78 -21.12
N ASN A 25 -15.24 12.25 -20.86
CA ASN A 25 -14.06 11.42 -20.59
C ASN A 25 -13.92 11.08 -19.11
N VAL A 26 -14.96 11.25 -18.29
CA VAL A 26 -15.07 10.50 -17.03
C VAL A 26 -15.25 9.04 -17.44
N GLU A 27 -14.12 8.39 -17.71
CA GLU A 27 -14.05 7.01 -18.14
C GLU A 27 -14.87 6.17 -17.17
N LYS A 28 -15.71 5.32 -17.76
CA LYS A 28 -16.38 4.21 -17.11
C LYS A 28 -15.34 3.17 -16.70
N ILE A 29 -14.36 3.55 -15.87
CA ILE A 29 -13.56 2.59 -15.15
C ILE A 29 -14.51 2.02 -14.10
N ASP A 30 -14.97 0.80 -14.38
CA ASP A 30 -15.77 0.06 -13.41
C ASP A 30 -14.90 -0.12 -12.16
N PRO A 31 -15.42 0.23 -10.97
CA PRO A 31 -14.66 0.07 -9.73
C PRO A 31 -14.27 -1.39 -9.56
N VAL A 32 -13.04 -1.64 -9.11
CA VAL A 32 -12.57 -3.00 -8.86
C VAL A 32 -13.40 -3.55 -7.68
N PRO A 33 -14.05 -4.72 -7.82
CA PRO A 33 -14.88 -5.26 -6.75
C PRO A 33 -14.08 -5.49 -5.46
N ASP A 34 -14.68 -5.17 -4.32
CA ASP A 34 -14.10 -5.38 -2.98
C ASP A 34 -13.55 -6.81 -2.80
N ALA A 35 -14.28 -7.82 -3.30
CA ALA A 35 -13.88 -9.21 -3.22
C ALA A 35 -12.60 -9.52 -4.01
N MET A 36 -12.36 -8.84 -5.13
CA MET A 36 -11.14 -8.99 -5.92
C MET A 36 -9.95 -8.39 -5.17
N LEU A 37 -10.07 -7.15 -4.68
CA LEU A 37 -9.01 -6.50 -3.90
C LEU A 37 -8.66 -7.28 -2.63
N ALA A 38 -9.67 -7.76 -1.91
CA ALA A 38 -9.46 -8.61 -0.73
C ALA A 38 -8.77 -9.94 -1.12
N THR A 39 -9.05 -10.49 -2.29
CA THR A 39 -8.39 -11.70 -2.79
C THR A 39 -6.93 -11.43 -3.15
N GLU A 40 -6.63 -10.37 -3.89
CA GLU A 40 -5.28 -9.97 -4.25
C GLU A 40 -4.42 -9.67 -3.01
N PHE A 41 -4.97 -8.96 -2.04
CA PHE A 41 -4.32 -8.68 -0.76
C PHE A 41 -3.99 -9.98 0.00
N ARG A 42 -4.95 -10.91 0.11
CA ARG A 42 -4.72 -12.23 0.73
C ARG A 42 -3.69 -13.07 -0.04
N GLN A 43 -3.63 -12.96 -1.37
CA GLN A 43 -2.60 -13.64 -2.17
C GLN A 43 -1.20 -13.08 -1.89
N LEU A 44 -1.06 -11.75 -1.75
CA LEU A 44 0.19 -11.13 -1.32
C LEU A 44 0.58 -11.60 0.09
N ALA A 45 -0.35 -11.57 1.05
CA ALA A 45 -0.12 -12.09 2.41
C ALA A 45 0.33 -13.56 2.40
N LYS A 46 -0.31 -14.40 1.55
CA LYS A 46 0.06 -15.81 1.39
C LYS A 46 1.46 -15.98 0.79
N ALA A 47 1.87 -15.13 -0.16
CA ALA A 47 3.21 -15.15 -0.72
C ALA A 47 4.27 -14.81 0.34
N ILE A 48 4.02 -13.77 1.14
CA ILE A 48 4.89 -13.35 2.27
C ILE A 48 5.00 -14.46 3.32
N LYS A 49 3.87 -15.07 3.70
CA LYS A 49 3.84 -16.24 4.59
C LYS A 49 4.55 -17.47 4.00
N GLY A 50 4.52 -17.59 2.67
CA GLY A 50 5.29 -18.62 1.95
C GLY A 50 6.79 -18.40 2.06
N LEU A 51 7.26 -17.15 1.97
CA LEU A 51 8.65 -16.77 2.17
C LEU A 51 9.07 -16.98 3.64
N SER A 52 8.28 -16.53 4.61
CA SER A 52 8.59 -16.66 6.05
C SER A 52 8.85 -18.11 6.48
N ARG A 53 8.15 -19.07 5.87
CA ARG A 53 8.33 -20.52 6.11
C ARG A 53 9.63 -21.09 5.55
N GLN A 54 10.24 -20.43 4.55
CA GLN A 54 11.51 -20.86 3.94
C GLN A 54 12.73 -20.30 4.66
N ILE A 55 12.55 -19.26 5.49
CA ILE A 55 13.61 -18.71 6.31
C ILE A 55 13.97 -19.73 7.39
N GLN A 56 15.23 -20.16 7.37
CA GLN A 56 15.82 -21.01 8.40
C GLN A 56 16.54 -20.13 9.42
N PHE A 57 16.18 -20.28 10.69
CA PHE A 57 16.78 -19.55 11.79
C PHE A 57 17.85 -20.41 12.46
N ASN A 58 19.08 -19.90 12.55
CA ASN A 58 20.16 -20.60 13.26
C ASN A 58 19.98 -20.50 14.79
N ASP A 59 19.43 -19.39 15.27
CA ASP A 59 19.02 -19.18 16.65
C ASP A 59 17.82 -18.20 16.74
N SER A 60 17.16 -18.15 17.89
CA SER A 60 16.00 -17.26 18.13
C SER A 60 16.37 -15.78 18.20
N ASP A 61 17.64 -15.44 18.37
CA ASP A 61 18.11 -14.05 18.48
C ASP A 61 18.52 -13.46 17.12
N SER A 62 18.70 -14.28 16.10
CA SER A 62 19.27 -13.90 14.80
C SER A 62 18.50 -12.78 14.13
N LEU A 63 17.16 -12.79 14.21
CA LEU A 63 16.31 -11.70 13.69
C LEU A 63 16.43 -10.42 14.51
N ILE A 64 16.42 -10.56 15.85
CA ILE A 64 16.38 -9.44 16.79
C ILE A 64 17.72 -8.67 16.78
N ARG A 65 18.82 -9.29 16.35
CA ARG A 65 20.11 -8.59 16.21
C ARG A 65 20.19 -7.68 14.99
N ILE A 66 19.19 -7.71 14.11
CA ILE A 66 19.17 -6.87 12.92
C ILE A 66 18.38 -5.59 13.22
N ASP A 67 19.09 -4.49 13.38
CA ASP A 67 18.50 -3.18 13.72
C ASP A 67 17.38 -2.77 12.76
N ALA A 68 17.55 -3.02 11.46
CA ALA A 68 16.52 -2.69 10.47
C ALA A 68 15.20 -3.46 10.68
N ILE A 69 15.27 -4.72 11.13
CA ILE A 69 14.07 -5.51 11.48
C ILE A 69 13.46 -4.94 12.75
N ARG A 70 14.29 -4.67 13.77
CA ARG A 70 13.85 -4.09 15.04
C ARG A 70 13.32 -2.66 14.97
N GLN A 71 13.66 -1.91 13.93
CA GLN A 71 13.18 -0.54 13.73
C GLN A 71 12.05 -0.48 12.70
N SER A 72 11.69 -1.62 12.11
CA SER A 72 10.61 -1.67 11.12
C SER A 72 9.26 -1.38 11.76
N LEU A 73 8.38 -0.75 11.00
CA LEU A 73 7.10 -0.18 11.47
C LEU A 73 6.27 -1.15 12.33
N LEU A 74 6.07 -2.38 11.87
CA LEU A 74 5.20 -3.37 12.52
C LEU A 74 5.91 -4.19 13.61
N VAL A 75 7.23 -4.04 13.75
CA VAL A 75 8.04 -4.81 14.72
C VAL A 75 8.59 -3.91 15.82
N GLY A 76 8.91 -2.65 15.53
CA GLY A 76 9.77 -1.85 16.40
C GLY A 76 9.17 -1.40 17.72
N ARG A 77 7.86 -1.55 17.88
CA ARG A 77 7.15 -1.30 19.15
C ARG A 77 6.91 -2.58 19.97
N VAL A 78 7.27 -3.76 19.45
CA VAL A 78 7.10 -5.04 20.15
C VAL A 78 8.13 -5.18 21.27
N LYS A 79 7.72 -5.65 22.45
CA LYS A 79 8.62 -5.85 23.59
C LYS A 79 9.68 -6.90 23.24
N GLN A 80 10.92 -6.70 23.71
CA GLN A 80 12.01 -7.65 23.42
C GLN A 80 11.73 -9.08 23.90
N GLU A 81 11.05 -9.22 25.03
CA GLU A 81 10.65 -10.51 25.58
C GLU A 81 9.71 -11.26 24.62
N ASP A 82 8.79 -10.52 24.01
CA ASP A 82 7.84 -11.03 23.03
C ASP A 82 8.50 -11.44 21.71
N LEU A 83 9.64 -10.83 21.36
CA LEU A 83 10.40 -11.14 20.15
C LEU A 83 11.25 -12.42 20.27
N LYS A 84 11.67 -12.80 21.48
CA LYS A 84 12.56 -13.95 21.71
C LYS A 84 11.89 -15.31 21.57
N SER A 85 10.56 -15.35 21.43
CA SER A 85 9.83 -16.60 21.24
C SER A 85 10.08 -17.15 19.84
N ALA A 86 10.65 -18.37 19.76
CA ALA A 86 10.88 -19.08 18.50
C ALA A 86 9.61 -19.22 17.64
N VAL A 87 8.45 -19.29 18.30
CA VAL A 87 7.13 -19.40 17.68
C VAL A 87 6.76 -18.12 16.90
N ARG A 88 7.26 -16.96 17.33
CA ARG A 88 6.95 -15.64 16.75
C ARG A 88 7.92 -15.19 15.66
N MET A 89 9.00 -15.94 15.41
CA MET A 89 10.01 -15.59 14.41
C MET A 89 9.43 -15.45 13.00
N ARG A 90 8.48 -16.32 12.62
CA ARG A 90 7.82 -16.26 11.30
C ARG A 90 6.88 -15.05 11.19
N PRO A 91 5.95 -14.82 12.15
CA PRO A 91 5.22 -13.55 12.22
C PRO A 91 6.10 -12.30 12.19
N ILE A 92 7.27 -12.30 12.82
CA ILE A 92 8.21 -11.16 12.77
C ILE A 92 8.78 -10.96 11.35
N VAL A 93 9.12 -12.03 10.62
CA VAL A 93 9.52 -11.93 9.21
C VAL A 93 8.38 -11.38 8.37
N GLU A 94 7.15 -11.86 8.58
CA GLU A 94 5.96 -11.36 7.87
C GLU A 94 5.75 -9.87 8.13
N ALA A 95 5.77 -9.46 9.40
CA ALA A 95 5.66 -8.07 9.84
C ALA A 95 6.76 -7.17 9.25
N PHE A 96 7.99 -7.67 9.20
CA PHE A 96 9.12 -6.96 8.61
C PHE A 96 8.93 -6.73 7.11
N VAL A 97 8.56 -7.78 6.35
CA VAL A 97 8.32 -7.66 4.90
C VAL A 97 7.19 -6.67 4.65
N TRP A 98 6.09 -6.77 5.39
CA TRP A 98 5.00 -5.80 5.32
C TRP A 98 5.42 -4.38 5.66
N SER A 99 6.32 -4.19 6.63
CA SER A 99 6.86 -2.88 6.97
C SER A 99 7.65 -2.27 5.81
N VAL A 100 8.44 -3.08 5.08
CA VAL A 100 9.14 -2.63 3.87
C VAL A 100 8.15 -2.25 2.77
N LEU A 101 7.16 -3.10 2.50
CA LEU A 101 6.14 -2.82 1.48
C LEU A 101 5.33 -1.57 1.81
N TYR A 102 4.94 -1.39 3.08
CA TYR A 102 4.21 -0.21 3.52
C TYR A 102 5.05 1.05 3.34
N GLY A 103 6.26 1.10 3.90
CA GLY A 103 7.12 2.28 3.85
C GLY A 103 7.61 2.67 2.46
N ARG A 104 7.54 1.75 1.48
CA ARG A 104 7.97 2.00 0.09
C ARG A 104 6.83 2.16 -0.90
N LEU A 105 5.67 1.56 -0.64
CA LEU A 105 4.56 1.48 -1.59
C LEU A 105 3.25 1.95 -0.98
N PHE A 106 2.82 1.38 0.15
CA PHE A 106 1.45 1.57 0.62
C PHE A 106 1.22 2.83 1.48
N CYS A 107 2.28 3.47 1.97
CA CYS A 107 2.14 4.69 2.78
C CYS A 107 1.77 5.94 1.97
N SER A 108 2.00 5.94 0.66
CA SER A 108 1.59 7.04 -0.23
C SER A 108 1.40 6.51 -1.66
N PRO A 109 0.36 6.97 -2.38
CA PRO A 109 0.10 6.54 -3.75
C PRO A 109 1.24 6.87 -4.72
N PHE A 110 2.04 7.89 -4.41
CA PHE A 110 3.07 8.41 -5.30
C PHE A 110 4.46 7.79 -5.10
N TYR A 111 4.66 7.03 -4.01
CA TYR A 111 5.98 6.48 -3.69
C TYR A 111 6.43 5.38 -4.66
N MET A 112 5.49 4.68 -5.29
CA MET A 112 5.82 3.71 -6.35
C MET A 112 6.49 4.34 -7.59
N PHE A 113 6.36 5.67 -7.74
CA PHE A 113 6.97 6.47 -8.80
C PHE A 113 8.22 7.24 -8.35
N GLU A 114 8.63 7.10 -7.08
CA GLU A 114 9.65 7.95 -6.42
C GLU A 114 9.29 9.46 -6.46
N SER A 115 8.00 9.79 -6.59
CA SER A 115 7.51 11.16 -6.71
C SER A 115 7.25 11.79 -5.33
N ILE A 116 8.32 12.10 -4.61
CA ILE A 116 8.25 12.69 -3.26
C ILE A 116 7.55 14.05 -3.27
N ASP A 117 7.77 14.86 -4.30
CA ASP A 117 7.14 16.18 -4.41
C ASP A 117 5.61 16.08 -4.50
N LEU A 118 5.08 15.14 -5.32
CA LEU A 118 3.63 14.91 -5.39
C LEU A 118 3.05 14.39 -4.08
N ALA A 119 3.79 13.55 -3.35
CA ALA A 119 3.37 13.12 -2.02
C ALA A 119 3.32 14.29 -1.03
N ASN A 120 4.32 15.18 -1.07
CA ASN A 120 4.33 16.38 -0.23
C ASN A 120 3.20 17.34 -0.62
N ASP A 121 2.97 17.58 -1.91
CA ASP A 121 1.87 18.41 -2.39
C ASP A 121 0.53 17.87 -1.93
N PHE A 122 0.34 16.54 -1.96
CA PHE A 122 -0.88 15.90 -1.46
C PHE A 122 -1.13 16.20 0.02
N LEU A 123 -0.10 16.08 0.85
CA LEU A 123 -0.20 16.38 2.28
C LEU A 123 -0.36 17.88 2.55
N VAL A 124 0.33 18.74 1.82
CA VAL A 124 0.22 20.21 1.97
C VAL A 124 -1.17 20.70 1.59
N LEU A 125 -1.78 20.15 0.55
CA LEU A 125 -3.09 20.57 0.07
C LEU A 125 -4.25 20.07 0.95
N PHE A 126 -4.13 18.88 1.53
CA PHE A 126 -5.26 18.18 2.17
C PHE A 126 -5.02 17.79 3.65
N GLY A 127 -3.85 18.07 4.20
CA GLY A 127 -3.46 17.79 5.58
C GLY A 127 -3.02 16.33 5.81
N GLU A 128 -2.77 16.00 7.08
CA GLU A 128 -2.35 14.66 7.55
C GLU A 128 -3.22 14.15 8.71
N ASP A 129 -4.46 14.65 8.79
CA ASP A 129 -5.36 14.48 9.93
C ASP A 129 -6.10 13.12 9.98
N HIS A 130 -5.73 12.17 9.12
CA HIS A 130 -6.36 10.85 9.04
C HIS A 130 -5.43 9.72 9.44
N GLN A 131 -5.96 8.49 9.39
CA GLN A 131 -5.25 7.28 9.80
C GLN A 131 -3.90 7.16 9.08
N HIS A 132 -2.84 6.99 9.88
CA HIS A 132 -1.46 6.82 9.43
C HIS A 132 -0.93 7.98 8.57
N GLN A 133 -1.26 9.23 8.95
CA GLN A 133 -0.79 10.48 8.31
C GLN A 133 -1.32 10.69 6.88
N TRP A 134 -2.37 9.96 6.49
CA TRP A 134 -3.07 10.26 5.24
C TRP A 134 -3.90 11.55 5.41
N PRO A 135 -4.19 12.27 4.33
CA PRO A 135 -5.18 13.35 4.36
C PRO A 135 -6.56 12.82 4.75
N SER A 136 -7.51 13.66 5.16
CA SER A 136 -8.90 13.20 5.32
C SER A 136 -9.50 12.76 3.97
N PRO A 137 -10.22 11.62 3.90
CA PRO A 137 -10.83 11.15 2.66
C PRO A 137 -12.02 12.06 2.30
N THR A 138 -11.78 13.03 1.43
CA THR A 138 -12.78 13.97 0.90
C THR A 138 -12.90 13.82 -0.60
N THR A 139 -14.01 14.27 -1.19
CA THR A 139 -14.18 14.21 -2.65
C THR A 139 -13.04 14.92 -3.38
N SER A 140 -12.59 16.07 -2.87
CA SER A 140 -11.49 16.83 -3.47
C SER A 140 -10.14 16.10 -3.34
N SER A 141 -9.84 15.50 -2.18
CA SER A 141 -8.59 14.76 -2.00
C SER A 141 -8.53 13.51 -2.88
N GLU A 142 -9.63 12.74 -2.96
CA GLU A 142 -9.67 11.53 -3.78
C GLU A 142 -9.62 11.84 -5.26
N GLN A 143 -10.34 12.87 -5.71
CA GLN A 143 -10.31 13.30 -7.10
C GLN A 143 -8.90 13.77 -7.50
N TRP A 144 -8.24 14.56 -6.66
CA TRP A 144 -6.87 15.01 -6.92
C TRP A 144 -5.89 13.83 -6.97
N ARG A 145 -5.98 12.91 -6.00
CA ARG A 145 -5.17 11.69 -5.97
C ARG A 145 -5.36 10.86 -7.24
N LEU A 146 -6.61 10.59 -7.61
CA LEU A 146 -6.95 9.76 -8.77
C LEU A 146 -6.43 10.37 -10.06
N ILE A 147 -6.71 11.65 -10.32
CA ILE A 147 -6.22 12.35 -11.53
C ILE A 147 -4.70 12.32 -11.60
N SER A 148 -4.02 12.56 -10.48
CA SER A 148 -2.55 12.55 -10.43
C SER A 148 -1.99 11.14 -10.71
N MET A 149 -2.63 10.11 -10.17
CA MET A 149 -2.27 8.70 -10.42
C MET A 149 -2.51 8.30 -11.87
N GLU A 150 -3.65 8.66 -12.46
CA GLU A 150 -3.97 8.39 -13.87
C GLU A 150 -2.96 9.06 -14.82
N GLN A 151 -2.54 10.30 -14.50
CA GLN A 151 -1.52 11.00 -15.28
C GLN A 151 -0.15 10.31 -15.22
N LEU A 152 0.25 9.80 -14.05
CA LEU A 152 1.50 9.04 -13.91
C LEU A 152 1.40 7.71 -14.65
N LEU A 153 0.30 6.98 -14.49
CA LEU A 153 0.04 5.73 -15.20
C LEU A 153 0.09 5.92 -16.71
N HIS A 154 -0.54 6.97 -17.24
CA HIS A 154 -0.56 7.23 -18.68
C HIS A 154 0.84 7.44 -19.28
N GLN A 155 1.77 8.01 -18.51
CA GLN A 155 3.13 8.30 -18.98
C GLN A 155 4.02 7.06 -19.11
N VAL A 156 3.80 6.03 -18.28
CA VAL A 156 4.65 4.82 -18.27
C VAL A 156 3.93 3.56 -18.75
N GLY A 157 2.61 3.48 -18.56
CA GLY A 157 1.84 2.27 -18.76
C GLY A 157 1.88 1.32 -17.57
N GLU A 158 0.88 0.45 -17.51
CA GLU A 158 0.65 -0.48 -16.40
C GLU A 158 1.80 -1.49 -16.23
N GLU A 159 2.28 -2.09 -17.32
CA GLU A 159 3.29 -3.16 -17.26
C GLU A 159 4.62 -2.70 -16.66
N VAL A 160 5.02 -1.45 -16.90
CA VAL A 160 6.22 -0.87 -16.26
C VAL A 160 6.08 -0.92 -14.74
N ILE A 161 4.89 -0.58 -14.24
CA ILE A 161 4.63 -0.51 -12.80
C ILE A 161 4.52 -1.92 -12.22
N THR A 162 3.71 -2.78 -12.83
CA THR A 162 3.32 -4.07 -12.26
C THR A 162 4.40 -5.13 -12.40
N THR A 163 5.01 -5.27 -13.57
CA THR A 163 6.02 -6.31 -13.88
C THR A 163 7.43 -5.76 -14.06
N GLY A 164 7.58 -4.44 -14.19
CA GLY A 164 8.88 -3.83 -14.39
C GLY A 164 9.40 -3.95 -15.84
N ILE A 165 8.54 -4.21 -16.81
CA ILE A 165 8.95 -4.26 -18.23
C ILE A 165 9.09 -2.82 -18.74
N VAL A 166 10.31 -2.41 -19.08
CA VAL A 166 10.63 -1.07 -19.64
C VAL A 166 10.03 -0.93 -21.03
N GLN A 167 9.36 0.21 -21.29
CA GLN A 167 8.69 0.52 -22.57
C GLN A 167 9.29 1.74 -23.28
N GLU A 168 10.21 2.47 -22.64
CA GLU A 168 10.90 3.66 -23.17
C GLU A 168 9.96 4.84 -23.51
N LYS A 169 8.74 4.86 -22.94
CA LYS A 169 7.77 5.96 -23.10
C LYS A 169 8.17 7.19 -22.30
N CYS A 170 8.59 6.97 -21.05
CA CYS A 170 9.07 8.03 -20.17
C CYS A 170 10.31 7.54 -19.39
N PRO A 171 11.50 7.50 -20.02
CA PRO A 171 12.67 6.80 -19.49
C PRO A 171 13.04 7.18 -18.04
N GLN A 172 12.88 8.45 -17.67
CA GLN A 172 13.17 8.91 -16.31
C GLN A 172 12.20 8.33 -15.27
N LEU A 173 10.90 8.33 -15.57
CA LEU A 173 9.88 7.81 -14.66
C LEU A 173 9.93 6.29 -14.59
N GLU A 174 10.17 5.61 -15.71
CA GLU A 174 10.38 4.16 -15.75
C GLU A 174 11.61 3.78 -14.91
N ALA A 175 12.72 4.50 -15.03
CA ALA A 175 13.92 4.27 -14.21
C ALA A 175 13.67 4.49 -12.71
N ASN A 176 12.85 5.47 -12.34
CA ASN A 176 12.44 5.68 -10.95
C ASN A 176 11.64 4.48 -10.43
N ILE A 177 10.64 4.01 -11.18
CA ILE A 177 9.84 2.83 -10.83
C ILE A 177 10.74 1.61 -10.63
N GLN A 178 11.66 1.35 -11.56
CA GLN A 178 12.63 0.26 -11.43
C GLN A 178 13.45 0.38 -10.15
N ARG A 179 13.91 1.59 -9.83
CA ARG A 179 14.67 1.84 -8.60
C ARG A 179 13.86 1.53 -7.36
N VAL A 180 12.57 1.90 -7.31
CA VAL A 180 11.71 1.56 -6.17
C VAL A 180 11.54 0.05 -6.06
N ARG A 181 11.28 -0.64 -7.19
CA ARG A 181 11.16 -2.11 -7.24
C ARG A 181 12.44 -2.79 -6.72
N SER A 182 13.60 -2.39 -7.22
CA SER A 182 14.90 -2.89 -6.74
C SER A 182 15.12 -2.58 -5.26
N LYS A 183 14.82 -1.36 -4.79
CA LYS A 183 14.94 -1.01 -3.37
C LYS A 183 14.06 -1.89 -2.47
N VAL A 184 12.83 -2.21 -2.90
CA VAL A 184 11.95 -3.12 -2.14
C VAL A 184 12.58 -4.51 -2.05
N LYS A 185 13.01 -5.06 -3.19
CA LYS A 185 13.68 -6.36 -3.26
C LYS A 185 14.95 -6.39 -2.38
N ASP A 186 15.86 -5.43 -2.59
CA ASP A 186 17.13 -5.33 -1.89
C ASP A 186 16.96 -5.19 -0.37
N ASN A 187 15.94 -4.45 0.08
CA ASN A 187 15.64 -4.36 1.51
C ASN A 187 15.16 -5.71 2.07
N ILE A 188 14.27 -6.40 1.38
CA ILE A 188 13.78 -7.71 1.86
C ILE A 188 14.92 -8.73 1.86
N GLU A 189 15.59 -8.90 0.72
CA GLU A 189 16.66 -9.90 0.56
C GLU A 189 17.89 -9.57 1.41
N GLY A 190 18.35 -8.33 1.38
CA GLY A 190 19.58 -7.90 2.05
C GLY A 190 19.53 -8.06 3.57
N TYR A 191 18.36 -7.95 4.20
CA TYR A 191 18.20 -8.21 5.63
C TYR A 191 17.93 -9.69 5.92
N LEU A 192 17.11 -10.38 5.12
CA LEU A 192 16.79 -11.79 5.38
C LEU A 192 17.94 -12.75 5.05
N VAL A 193 18.82 -12.43 4.09
CA VAL A 193 20.02 -13.24 3.79
C VAL A 193 20.97 -13.28 4.98
N ARG A 194 20.99 -12.25 5.84
CA ARG A 194 21.80 -12.23 7.07
C ARG A 194 21.29 -13.21 8.12
N VAL A 195 20.01 -13.55 8.06
CA VAL A 195 19.35 -14.49 8.97
C VAL A 195 19.43 -15.90 8.41
N SER A 196 19.21 -16.04 7.10
CA SER A 196 19.18 -17.31 6.41
C SER A 196 19.94 -17.25 5.07
N PRO A 197 21.28 -17.35 5.10
CA PRO A 197 22.12 -17.18 3.92
C PRO A 197 21.88 -18.23 2.82
N GLY A 198 21.37 -19.41 3.19
CA GLY A 198 21.09 -20.51 2.28
C GLY A 198 19.68 -20.50 1.68
N THR A 199 18.82 -19.53 2.04
CA THR A 199 17.47 -19.46 1.50
C THR A 199 17.47 -19.00 0.04
N ASN A 200 16.65 -19.64 -0.80
CA ASN A 200 16.36 -19.15 -2.13
C ASN A 200 15.36 -17.98 -2.07
N PHE A 201 15.82 -16.78 -2.41
CA PHE A 201 15.01 -15.56 -2.40
C PHE A 201 14.29 -15.28 -3.72
N SER A 202 14.27 -16.20 -4.70
CA SER A 202 13.58 -15.98 -5.97
C SER A 202 12.09 -15.67 -5.84
N ARG A 203 11.45 -16.00 -4.71
CA ARG A 203 10.05 -15.66 -4.40
C ARG A 203 9.84 -14.18 -4.05
N VAL A 204 10.90 -13.43 -3.78
CA VAL A 204 10.79 -12.00 -3.49
C VAL A 204 10.35 -11.24 -4.75
N ASP A 205 10.79 -11.66 -5.94
CA ASP A 205 10.33 -11.08 -7.20
C ASP A 205 8.79 -11.21 -7.34
N ASP A 206 8.23 -12.40 -7.09
CA ASP A 206 6.77 -12.60 -7.10
C ASP A 206 6.04 -11.72 -6.07
N ILE A 207 6.64 -11.48 -4.90
CA ILE A 207 6.09 -10.59 -3.87
C ILE A 207 6.10 -9.14 -4.34
N VAL A 208 7.19 -8.70 -4.98
CA VAL A 208 7.31 -7.35 -5.54
C VAL A 208 6.26 -7.14 -6.63
N ASP A 209 6.13 -8.06 -7.59
CA ASP A 209 5.12 -7.97 -8.66
C ASP A 209 3.70 -7.84 -8.11
N LYS A 210 3.35 -8.73 -7.17
CA LYS A 210 2.04 -8.71 -6.51
C LYS A 210 1.79 -7.42 -5.73
N ALA A 211 2.80 -6.91 -5.03
CA ALA A 211 2.68 -5.70 -4.24
C ALA A 211 2.47 -4.47 -5.13
N PHE A 212 3.21 -4.35 -6.24
CA PHE A 212 3.06 -3.24 -7.18
C PHE A 212 1.73 -3.30 -7.93
N SER A 213 1.31 -4.48 -8.38
CA SER A 213 -0.01 -4.67 -9.01
C SER A 213 -1.14 -4.30 -8.06
N LEU A 214 -1.11 -4.80 -6.83
CA LEU A 214 -2.11 -4.47 -5.81
C LEU A 214 -2.11 -2.98 -5.46
N ALA A 215 -0.93 -2.37 -5.27
CA ALA A 215 -0.82 -0.95 -5.01
C ALA A 215 -1.45 -0.11 -6.13
N LEU A 216 -1.19 -0.46 -7.39
CA LEU A 216 -1.79 0.21 -8.52
C LEU A 216 -3.32 0.10 -8.51
N HIS A 217 -3.86 -1.10 -8.30
CA HIS A 217 -5.31 -1.30 -8.22
C HIS A 217 -5.96 -0.50 -7.08
N ILE A 218 -5.34 -0.50 -5.89
CA ILE A 218 -5.79 0.29 -4.73
C ILE A 218 -5.80 1.79 -5.06
N PHE A 219 -4.70 2.30 -5.61
CA PHE A 219 -4.51 3.74 -5.82
C PHE A 219 -5.19 4.31 -7.07
N LEU A 220 -5.81 3.46 -7.90
CA LEU A 220 -6.68 3.88 -9.00
C LEU A 220 -8.17 3.77 -8.66
N GLN A 221 -8.54 3.35 -7.44
CA GLN A 221 -9.94 3.40 -7.03
C GLN A 221 -10.39 4.85 -6.78
N ARG A 222 -11.68 5.12 -7.06
CA ARG A 222 -12.35 6.39 -6.74
C ARG A 222 -12.58 6.57 -5.24
N CYS A 223 -12.92 5.48 -4.55
CA CYS A 223 -12.90 5.45 -3.09
C CYS A 223 -11.46 5.39 -2.58
N ARG A 224 -11.29 5.63 -1.29
CA ARG A 224 -10.01 5.39 -0.64
C ARG A 224 -9.92 3.95 -0.21
N ILE A 225 -8.81 3.31 -0.58
CA ILE A 225 -8.43 2.01 -0.05
C ILE A 225 -7.04 2.15 0.54
N GLN A 226 -6.85 1.68 1.77
CA GLN A 226 -5.62 1.87 2.52
C GLN A 226 -5.23 0.61 3.28
N VAL A 227 -3.93 0.36 3.34
CA VAL A 227 -3.36 -0.64 4.26
C VAL A 227 -3.41 -0.08 5.67
N VAL A 228 -4.06 -0.82 6.56
CA VAL A 228 -4.31 -0.43 7.96
C VAL A 228 -3.69 -1.44 8.91
N TYR A 229 -3.38 -0.99 10.12
CA TYR A 229 -2.82 -1.82 11.19
C TYR A 229 -3.11 -1.13 12.52
N PRO A 230 -3.31 -1.89 13.61
CA PRO A 230 -3.44 -1.34 14.96
C PRO A 230 -2.07 -0.90 15.50
N GLU A 231 -2.05 -0.30 16.69
CA GLU A 231 -0.81 -0.10 17.44
C GLU A 231 -0.51 -1.28 18.37
N VAL A 232 0.78 -1.55 18.61
CA VAL A 232 1.17 -2.46 19.69
C VAL A 232 0.73 -1.88 21.02
N GLY A 233 0.00 -2.67 21.80
CA GLY A 233 -0.63 -2.26 23.05
C GLY A 233 -2.11 -1.92 22.95
N ASP A 234 -2.68 -1.82 21.74
CA ASP A 234 -4.11 -1.63 21.55
C ASP A 234 -4.91 -2.76 22.20
N ALA A 235 -6.05 -2.41 22.79
CA ALA A 235 -6.92 -3.37 23.46
C ALA A 235 -7.49 -4.38 22.44
N TYR A 236 -7.44 -5.67 22.81
CA TYR A 236 -8.04 -6.76 22.07
C TYR A 236 -9.16 -7.36 22.90
N GLU A 237 -10.38 -7.34 22.38
CA GLU A 237 -11.60 -7.79 23.09
C GLU A 237 -12.34 -8.89 22.30
N GLY A 238 -11.59 -9.89 21.81
CA GLY A 238 -12.13 -11.03 21.08
C GLY A 238 -12.30 -10.73 19.59
N GLU A 239 -13.30 -11.35 18.94
CA GLU A 239 -13.56 -11.15 17.52
C GLU A 239 -13.94 -9.69 17.22
N GLN A 240 -13.03 -8.96 16.60
CA GLN A 240 -13.24 -7.60 16.11
C GLN A 240 -13.17 -7.61 14.59
N PRO A 241 -14.06 -6.91 13.86
CA PRO A 241 -14.14 -7.01 12.40
C PRO A 241 -12.87 -6.56 11.66
N HIS A 242 -11.98 -5.83 12.33
CA HIS A 242 -10.73 -5.30 11.79
C HIS A 242 -9.48 -6.06 12.29
N LEU A 243 -9.61 -7.03 13.20
CA LEU A 243 -8.49 -7.80 13.78
C LEU A 243 -8.82 -9.30 13.83
N ASP A 244 -7.88 -10.10 13.33
CA ASP A 244 -7.89 -11.56 13.43
C ASP A 244 -6.67 -12.02 14.24
N SER A 245 -6.85 -13.05 15.07
CA SER A 245 -5.76 -13.64 15.84
C SER A 245 -4.84 -14.50 14.96
N ILE A 246 -3.54 -14.41 15.19
CA ILE A 246 -2.60 -15.43 14.71
C ILE A 246 -2.92 -16.79 15.33
N ALA A 247 -2.46 -17.87 14.69
CA ALA A 247 -2.79 -19.25 15.08
C ALA A 247 -2.44 -19.57 16.54
N GLU A 248 -1.44 -18.88 17.07
CA GLU A 248 -0.90 -19.05 18.41
C GLU A 248 -1.68 -18.29 19.49
N SER A 249 -2.61 -17.43 19.09
CA SER A 249 -3.42 -16.57 19.96
C SER A 249 -4.93 -16.79 19.77
N ILE A 250 -5.36 -17.84 19.06
CA ILE A 250 -6.79 -18.10 18.77
C ILE A 250 -7.61 -18.26 20.07
N GLU A 251 -7.01 -18.78 21.14
CA GLU A 251 -7.67 -18.98 22.44
C GLU A 251 -7.70 -17.72 23.32
N VAL A 252 -7.08 -16.62 22.88
CA VAL A 252 -7.04 -15.36 23.64
C VAL A 252 -8.37 -14.63 23.44
N GLU A 253 -9.23 -14.63 24.46
CA GLU A 253 -10.50 -13.89 24.41
C GLU A 253 -10.34 -12.39 24.66
N LYS A 254 -9.36 -11.99 25.48
CA LYS A 254 -9.08 -10.59 25.82
C LYS A 254 -7.59 -10.37 26.09
N GLY A 255 -7.09 -9.21 25.71
CA GLY A 255 -5.70 -8.84 25.93
C GLY A 255 -5.33 -7.52 25.27
N SER A 256 -4.08 -7.45 24.79
CA SER A 256 -3.58 -6.33 24.01
C SER A 256 -2.77 -6.84 22.83
N VAL A 257 -2.77 -6.11 21.72
CA VAL A 257 -1.96 -6.41 20.54
C VAL A 257 -0.48 -6.46 20.93
N ALA A 258 0.13 -7.63 20.88
CA ALA A 258 1.55 -7.82 21.21
C ALA A 258 2.45 -7.74 19.97
N LEU A 259 1.93 -8.12 18.80
CA LEU A 259 2.62 -8.15 17.52
C LEU A 259 1.60 -7.92 16.40
N ILE A 260 2.04 -7.41 15.26
CA ILE A 260 1.21 -7.29 14.06
C ILE A 260 1.88 -8.11 12.97
N ALA A 261 1.39 -9.33 12.73
CA ALA A 261 1.97 -10.25 11.75
C ALA A 261 1.70 -9.80 10.31
N SER A 262 0.49 -9.29 10.05
CA SER A 262 0.08 -8.75 8.76
C SER A 262 -0.85 -7.56 8.98
N PRO A 263 -0.70 -6.48 8.22
CA PRO A 263 -1.70 -5.42 8.19
C PRO A 263 -3.00 -5.93 7.55
N GLY A 264 -4.06 -5.15 7.74
CA GLY A 264 -5.35 -5.29 7.07
C GLY A 264 -5.51 -4.32 5.90
N LEU A 265 -6.68 -4.38 5.27
CA LEU A 265 -7.09 -3.53 4.16
C LEU A 265 -8.45 -2.93 4.47
N ALA A 266 -8.54 -1.60 4.47
CA ALA A 266 -9.78 -0.88 4.72
C ALA A 266 -10.14 0.02 3.54
N LYS A 267 -11.45 0.21 3.34
CA LYS A 267 -12.04 1.10 2.35
C LYS A 267 -12.80 2.22 3.04
N TRP A 268 -12.74 3.42 2.50
CA TRP A 268 -13.62 4.54 2.83
C TRP A 268 -14.41 4.96 1.59
N GLY A 269 -15.73 4.98 1.73
CA GLY A 269 -16.66 5.26 0.64
C GLY A 269 -17.06 4.07 -0.23
N ASP A 270 -17.84 4.37 -1.26
CA ASP A 270 -18.36 3.40 -2.22
C ASP A 270 -17.58 3.39 -3.55
N GLY A 271 -17.91 2.46 -4.45
CA GLY A 271 -17.23 2.34 -5.75
C GLY A 271 -17.35 3.60 -6.63
N GLU A 272 -18.29 4.50 -6.34
CA GLU A 272 -18.49 5.76 -7.05
C GLU A 272 -17.71 6.93 -6.41
N GLY A 273 -16.93 6.68 -5.35
CA GLY A 273 -16.19 7.72 -4.62
C GLY A 273 -17.07 8.61 -3.74
N LYS A 274 -18.24 8.11 -3.33
CA LYS A 274 -19.16 8.80 -2.40
C LYS A 274 -19.06 8.18 -1.00
N HIS A 275 -19.71 8.81 -0.01
CA HIS A 275 -19.79 8.32 1.37
C HIS A 275 -18.42 8.07 2.02
N LEU A 276 -17.44 8.92 1.73
CA LEU A 276 -16.03 8.78 2.17
C LEU A 276 -15.84 8.86 3.70
N ASP A 277 -16.87 9.22 4.44
CA ASP A 277 -16.94 9.14 5.90
C ASP A 277 -17.19 7.71 6.43
N GLN A 278 -17.63 6.78 5.57
CA GLN A 278 -17.97 5.41 5.94
C GLN A 278 -16.80 4.46 5.70
N ARG A 279 -16.35 3.77 6.76
CA ARG A 279 -15.28 2.77 6.70
C ARG A 279 -15.85 1.34 6.58
N LEU A 280 -15.21 0.52 5.74
CA LEU A 280 -15.41 -0.92 5.64
C LEU A 280 -14.05 -1.64 5.68
N ASP A 281 -13.86 -2.56 6.62
CA ASP A 281 -12.67 -3.42 6.66
C ASP A 281 -12.85 -4.60 5.67
N LEU A 282 -12.04 -4.61 4.61
CA LEU A 282 -12.08 -5.63 3.56
C LEU A 282 -11.28 -6.89 3.95
N VAL A 283 -10.17 -6.68 4.65
CA VAL A 283 -9.33 -7.73 5.22
C VAL A 283 -8.88 -7.28 6.61
N PRO A 284 -9.13 -8.07 7.67
CA PRO A 284 -8.66 -7.74 9.01
C PRO A 284 -7.13 -7.83 9.10
N ALA A 285 -6.53 -7.08 10.02
CA ALA A 285 -5.11 -7.23 10.36
C ALA A 285 -4.91 -8.48 11.22
N MET A 286 -3.81 -9.20 11.00
CA MET A 286 -3.45 -10.39 11.77
C MET A 286 -2.54 -9.99 12.95
N VAL A 287 -2.97 -10.24 14.18
CA VAL A 287 -2.29 -9.82 15.42
C VAL A 287 -2.04 -10.96 16.41
#